data_AF-A0A453HIP4-F1
#
_entry.id   AF-A0A453HIP4-F1
#
_cell.length_a   1.000
_cell.length_b   1.000
_cell.length_c   1.000
_cell.angle_alpha   90.00
_cell.angle_beta   90.00
_cell.angle_gamma   90.00
#
_symmetry.space_group_name_H-M   'P 1'
#
loop_
_entity.id
_entity.type
_entity.pdbx_description
1 polymer ?
#
loop_
_entity_poly.entity_id
_entity_poly.type
_entity_poly.pdbx_seq_one_letter_code
_entity_poly.pdbx_strand_id
1 'polypeptide(L)' 'QGAATTCYVALHPDTKRVSGKYFAGCNEATPTSVARDAELAKRLWAFSEELVENRSK' A
#
# COMPACT_ATOMS: atom_id res chain seq x y z
N GLN A 1 -8.69 -15.47 -11.34
CA GLN A 1 -7.89 -14.25 -11.52
C GLN A 1 -7.74 -13.49 -10.18
N GLY A 2 -7.13 -14.09 -9.16
CA GLY A 2 -6.99 -13.44 -7.84
C GLY A 2 -5.73 -12.59 -7.68
N ALA A 3 -4.61 -13.02 -8.26
CA ALA A 3 -3.30 -12.39 -8.09
C ALA A 3 -2.84 -11.55 -9.29
N ALA A 4 -3.69 -11.36 -10.31
CA ALA A 4 -3.29 -10.75 -11.58
C ALA A 4 -2.70 -9.34 -11.40
N THR A 5 -3.35 -8.49 -10.61
CA THR A 5 -2.86 -7.14 -10.29
C THR A 5 -1.50 -7.18 -9.59
N THR A 6 -1.33 -8.09 -8.63
CA THR A 6 -0.08 -8.24 -7.89
C THR A 6 1.06 -8.68 -8.81
N CYS A 7 0.80 -9.66 -9.69
CA CYS A 7 1.77 -10.12 -10.68
C CYS A 7 2.13 -9.01 -11.68
N TYR A 8 1.15 -8.21 -12.12
CA TYR A 8 1.40 -7.07 -13.02
C TYR A 8 2.32 -6.04 -12.37
N VAL A 9 1.99 -5.58 -11.15
CA VAL A 9 2.80 -4.56 -10.45
C VAL A 9 4.22 -5.07 -10.16
N ALA A 10 4.38 -6.35 -9.82
CA ALA A 10 5.67 -6.92 -9.47
C ALA A 10 6.59 -7.21 -10.67
N LEU A 11 6.02 -7.51 -11.86
CA LEU A 11 6.78 -8.09 -12.98
C LEU A 11 6.78 -7.24 -14.24
N HIS A 12 5.81 -6.34 -14.44
CA HIS A 12 5.66 -5.64 -15.70
C HIS A 12 6.74 -4.56 -15.90
N PRO A 13 7.39 -4.47 -17.07
CA PRO A 13 8.43 -3.45 -17.33
C PRO A 13 7.96 -2.02 -17.07
N ASP A 14 6.69 -1.73 -17.36
CA ASP A 14 6.10 -0.40 -17.19
C ASP A 14 5.98 0.02 -15.71
N THR A 15 5.96 -0.94 -14.76
CA THR A 15 5.87 -0.65 -13.32
C THR A 15 7.24 -0.57 -12.66
N LYS A 16 8.34 -0.84 -13.37
CA LYS A 16 9.70 -0.92 -12.83
C LYS A 16 10.18 0.34 -12.10
N ARG A 17 9.65 1.51 -12.45
CA ARG A 17 10.00 2.81 -11.82
C ARG A 17 8.80 3.52 -11.19
N VAL A 18 7.67 2.83 -11.04
CA VAL A 18 6.44 3.39 -10.49
C VAL A 18 6.37 3.09 -8.99
N SER A 19 6.23 4.13 -8.17
CA SER A 19 6.04 4.02 -6.72
C SER A 19 4.92 4.96 -6.25
N GLY A 20 4.32 4.65 -5.09
CA GLY A 20 3.27 5.49 -4.49
C GLY A 20 1.92 5.46 -5.21
N LYS A 21 1.73 4.58 -6.19
CA LYS A 21 0.47 4.41 -6.92
C LYS A 21 -0.34 3.24 -6.37
N TYR A 22 -1.66 3.33 -6.53
CA TYR A 22 -2.59 2.26 -6.19
C TYR A 22 -3.13 1.64 -7.49
N PHE A 23 -3.17 0.30 -7.55
CA PHE A 23 -3.61 -0.44 -8.72
C PHE A 23 -4.81 -1.34 -8.41
N ALA A 24 -5.82 -1.33 -9.28
CA ALA A 24 -6.97 -2.22 -9.24
C ALA A 24 -7.24 -2.76 -10.65
N GLY A 25 -7.39 -4.08 -10.78
CA GLY A 25 -7.58 -4.73 -12.09
C GLY A 25 -6.46 -4.42 -13.10
N CYS A 26 -5.19 -4.45 -12.65
CA CYS A 26 -3.99 -4.08 -13.43
C CYS A 26 -3.92 -2.63 -13.92
N ASN A 27 -4.79 -1.72 -13.46
CA ASN A 27 -4.79 -0.31 -13.84
C ASN A 27 -4.59 0.59 -12.63
N GLU A 28 -3.98 1.77 -12.84
CA GLU A 28 -3.92 2.80 -11.79
C GLU A 28 -5.33 3.23 -11.40
N ALA A 29 -5.60 3.29 -10.11
CA ALA A 29 -6.89 3.66 -9.55
C ALA A 29 -6.70 4.64 -8.39
N THR A 30 -7.73 5.46 -8.13
CA THR A 30 -7.74 6.35 -6.97
C THR A 30 -8.32 5.62 -5.76
N PRO A 31 -7.57 5.48 -4.65
CA PRO A 31 -8.09 4.87 -3.44
C PRO A 31 -9.04 5.82 -2.69
N THR A 32 -9.69 5.32 -1.64
CA THR A 32 -10.63 6.10 -0.82
C THR A 32 -9.97 7.35 -0.23
N SER A 33 -10.77 8.32 0.21
CA SER A 33 -10.26 9.56 0.82
C SER A 33 -9.44 9.30 2.09
N VAL A 34 -9.91 8.39 2.94
CA VAL A 34 -9.24 7.98 4.18
C VAL A 34 -7.87 7.33 3.88
N ALA A 35 -7.79 6.51 2.83
CA ALA A 35 -6.53 5.89 2.41
C ALA A 35 -5.49 6.88 1.86
N ARG A 36 -5.89 8.13 1.62
CA ARG A 36 -5.03 9.24 1.15
C ARG A 36 -4.72 10.26 2.24
N ASP A 37 -5.22 10.06 3.46
CA ASP A 37 -4.96 10.94 4.59
C ASP A 37 -3.56 10.69 5.15
N ALA A 38 -2.65 11.63 4.88
CA ALA A 38 -1.25 11.53 5.31
C ALA A 38 -1.07 11.66 6.83
N GLU A 39 -1.95 12.38 7.52
CA GLU A 39 -1.88 12.55 8.97
C GLU A 39 -2.36 11.27 9.68
N LEU A 40 -3.45 10.68 9.18
CA LEU A 40 -3.92 9.39 9.67
C LEU A 40 -2.90 8.28 9.42
N ALA A 41 -2.25 8.27 8.25
CA ALA A 41 -1.19 7.30 7.94
C ALA A 41 -0.02 7.38 8.92
N LYS A 42 0.42 8.59 9.29
CA LYS A 42 1.49 8.79 10.30
C LYS A 42 1.08 8.28 11.67
N ARG A 43 -0.14 8.60 12.11
CA ARG A 43 -0.68 8.13 13.40
C ARG A 43 -0.78 6.61 13.45
N LEU A 44 -1.25 6.00 12.37
CA LEU A 44 -1.36 4.54 12.25
C LEU A 44 0.02 3.87 12.28
N TRP A 45 1.03 4.45 11.65
CA TRP A 45 2.40 3.95 11.67
C TRP A 45 2.95 3.93 13.10
N ALA A 46 2.90 5.07 13.80
CA ALA A 46 3.39 5.19 15.18
C ALA A 46 2.67 4.22 16.13
N PHE A 47 1.35 4.09 15.99
CA PHE A 47 0.57 3.12 16.77
C PHE A 47 0.99 1.66 16.51
N SER A 48 1.26 1.32 15.24
CA SER A 48 1.64 -0.04 14.85
C SER A 48 3.04 -0.40 15.35
N GLU A 49 3.99 0.54 15.33
CA GLU A 49 5.32 0.37 15.93
C GLU A 49 5.21 0.08 17.42
N GLU A 50 4.47 0.90 18.17
CA GLU A 50 4.22 0.70 19.60
C GLU A 50 3.57 -0.67 19.88
N LEU A 51 2.59 -1.07 19.07
CA LEU A 51 1.88 -2.34 19.22
C LEU A 51 2.79 -3.55 19.04
N VAL A 52 3.70 -3.51 18.06
CA VAL A 52 4.63 -4.62 17.77
C VAL A 52 5.73 -4.70 18.83
N GLU A 53 6.25 -3.55 19.28
CA GLU A 53 7.25 -3.49 20.35
C GLU A 53 6.69 -3.99 21.69
N ASN A 54 5.44 -3.66 22.01
CA ASN A 54 4.79 -4.09 23.24
C ASN A 54 4.40 -5.57 23.27
N ARG A 55 4.38 -6.27 22.12
CA ARG A 55 4.14 -7.74 22.07
C ARG A 55 5.39 -8.60 22.27
N SER A 56 6.56 -7.99 22.39
CA SER A 56 7.83 -8.71 22.60
C SER A 56 8.29 -8.72 24.07
N LYS A 57 7.40 -8.42 25.02
CA LYS A 57 7.60 -8.49 26.48
C LYS A 57 6.65 -9.52 27.08
#